data_AF-A0A521SKA2-F1
#
_entry.id   AF-A0A521SKA2-F1
#
_cell.length_a   1.000
_cell.length_b   1.000
_cell.length_c   1.000
_cell.angle_alpha   90.00
_cell.angle_beta   90.00
_cell.angle_gamma   90.00
#
_symmetry.space_group_name_H-M   'P 1'
#
loop_
_entity.id
_entity.type
_entity.pdbx_description
1 polymer ?
#
loop_
_entity_poly.entity_id
_entity_poly.type
_entity_poly.pdbx_seq_one_letter_code
_entity_poly.pdbx_strand_id
1 'polypeptide(L)'
;MGPEKTKGDVLAYLINKNVPGILSKVGEDKIAIELIRQGYDPPDQTSVDPMKFALERIQRLERRALIFRDIHPLSLQTAPMDGVARGVIVTRTITDTATVISGIFLGTLKYEIIDDEFNWLLVDKVTRSPVRVVTKDPILTTAFWSENWSHES
;
A
#
# COMPACT_ATOMS: atom_id res chain seq x y z
N MET A 1 2.45 24.93 20.54
CA MET A 1 2.08 24.12 19.36
C MET A 1 0.70 23.53 19.65
N GLY A 2 -0.29 23.76 18.78
CA GLY A 2 -1.69 23.36 19.04
C GLY A 2 -1.94 21.84 18.93
N PRO A 3 -3.00 21.32 19.55
CA PRO A 3 -3.23 19.89 19.81
C PRO A 3 -3.70 19.05 18.59
N GLU A 4 -3.78 19.63 17.39
CA GLU A 4 -4.40 18.96 16.23
C GLU A 4 -3.42 18.55 15.11
N LYS A 5 -2.09 18.67 15.30
CA LYS A 5 -1.13 18.30 14.25
C LYS A 5 -0.89 16.79 14.23
N THR A 6 -1.38 16.13 13.18
CA THR A 6 -1.14 14.70 12.93
C THR A 6 0.30 14.45 12.47
N LYS A 7 0.78 13.20 12.57
CA LYS A 7 2.07 12.79 11.98
C LYS A 7 2.15 13.11 10.47
N GLY A 8 1.02 13.06 9.78
CA GLY A 8 0.91 13.45 8.37
C GLY A 8 1.20 14.94 8.13
N ASP A 9 0.79 15.81 9.06
CA ASP A 9 1.03 17.25 8.96
C ASP A 9 2.51 17.60 9.22
N VAL A 10 3.15 16.88 10.13
CA VAL A 10 4.60 16.99 10.38
C VAL A 10 5.38 16.52 9.15
N LEU A 11 4.97 15.42 8.52
CA LEU A 11 5.61 14.90 7.31
C LEU A 11 5.44 15.86 6.12
N ALA A 12 4.23 16.38 5.91
CA ALA A 12 3.96 17.37 4.86
C ALA A 12 4.81 18.64 5.05
N TYR A 13 4.97 19.10 6.30
CA TYR A 13 5.85 20.22 6.63
C TYR A 13 7.32 19.92 6.30
N LEU A 14 7.83 18.74 6.66
CA LEU A 14 9.22 18.34 6.37
C LEU A 14 9.48 18.19 4.88
N ILE A 15 8.52 17.65 4.12
CA ILE A 15 8.62 17.49 2.67
C ILE A 15 8.65 18.88 2.01
N ASN A 16 7.70 19.75 2.34
CA ASN A 16 7.67 21.12 1.82
C ASN A 16 8.94 21.92 2.14
N LYS A 17 9.56 21.68 3.30
CA LYS A 17 10.77 22.39 3.71
C LYS A 17 12.03 21.94 2.98
N ASN A 18 12.18 20.63 2.72
CA ASN A 18 13.46 20.07 2.28
C ASN A 18 13.48 19.61 0.82
N VAL A 19 12.37 19.10 0.30
CA VAL A 19 12.31 18.49 -1.04
C VAL A 19 12.49 19.51 -2.17
N PRO A 20 11.95 20.74 -2.13
CA PRO A 20 12.18 21.74 -3.18
C PRO A 20 13.67 22.05 -3.42
N GLY A 21 14.48 22.13 -2.36
CA GLY A 21 15.92 22.39 -2.48
C GLY A 21 16.73 21.20 -3.01
N ILE A 22 16.15 20.00 -3.01
CA ILE A 22 16.73 18.80 -3.62
C ILE A 22 16.31 18.74 -5.09
N LEU A 23 15.03 18.97 -5.39
CA LEU A 23 14.50 18.98 -6.75
C LEU A 23 15.15 20.08 -7.61
N SER A 24 15.40 21.26 -7.04
CA SER A 24 16.10 22.35 -7.74
C SER A 24 17.52 21.99 -8.19
N LYS A 25 18.19 21.05 -7.51
CA LYS A 25 19.52 20.54 -7.90
C LYS A 25 19.47 19.52 -9.04
N VAL A 26 18.31 18.90 -9.27
CA VAL A 26 18.08 17.92 -10.33
C VAL A 26 17.79 18.62 -11.66
N GLY A 27 17.03 19.70 -11.62
CA GLY A 27 16.63 20.50 -12.78
C GLY A 27 15.31 20.04 -13.39
N GLU A 28 14.51 21.00 -13.86
CA GLU A 28 13.12 20.80 -14.31
C GLU A 28 13.02 19.80 -15.47
N ASP A 29 13.90 19.91 -16.47
CA ASP A 29 13.90 19.00 -17.63
C ASP A 29 14.14 17.54 -17.24
N LYS A 30 15.04 17.30 -16.28
CA LYS A 30 15.32 15.94 -15.79
C LYS A 30 14.18 15.38 -14.96
N ILE A 31 13.52 16.23 -14.17
CA ILE A 31 12.33 15.86 -13.40
C ILE A 31 11.20 15.48 -14.35
N ALA A 32 10.96 16.27 -15.39
CA ALA A 32 9.92 15.98 -16.39
C ALA A 32 10.17 14.65 -17.11
N ILE A 33 11.41 14.40 -17.56
CA ILE A 33 11.79 13.13 -18.20
C ILE A 33 11.59 11.95 -17.25
N GLU A 34 11.96 12.09 -15.98
CA GLU A 34 11.82 11.02 -14.99
C GLU A 34 10.35 10.73 -14.64
N LEU A 35 9.51 11.77 -14.57
CA LEU A 35 8.06 11.61 -14.39
C LEU A 35 7.45 10.81 -15.55
N ILE A 36 7.82 11.12 -16.80
CA ILE A 36 7.39 10.38 -17.99
C ILE A 36 7.82 8.92 -17.92
N ARG A 37 9.07 8.65 -17.52
CA ARG A 37 9.60 7.29 -17.35
C ARG A 37 8.84 6.49 -16.30
N GLN A 38 8.34 7.15 -15.26
CA GLN A 38 7.52 6.56 -14.22
C GLN A 38 6.03 6.43 -14.61
N GLY A 39 5.69 6.73 -15.86
CA GLY A 39 4.34 6.62 -16.40
C GLY A 39 3.40 7.75 -15.95
N TYR A 40 3.95 8.85 -15.44
CA TYR A 40 3.18 10.07 -15.24
C TYR A 40 3.14 10.87 -16.54
N ASP A 41 2.00 11.48 -16.81
CA ASP A 41 1.86 12.48 -17.87
C ASP A 41 2.06 13.85 -17.20
N PRO A 42 3.29 14.40 -17.15
CA PRO A 42 3.47 15.73 -16.62
C PRO A 42 2.66 16.67 -17.52
N PRO A 43 1.75 17.48 -16.96
CA PRO A 43 0.91 18.37 -17.75
C PRO A 43 1.78 19.17 -18.71
N ASP A 44 1.35 19.27 -19.98
CA ASP A 44 2.02 20.01 -21.04
C ASP A 44 2.62 21.31 -20.49
N GLN A 45 3.83 21.64 -20.96
CA GLN A 45 4.76 22.71 -20.52
C GLN A 45 4.16 24.12 -20.34
N THR A 46 2.84 24.28 -20.50
CA THR A 46 2.09 25.52 -20.49
C THR A 46 1.19 25.71 -19.26
N SER A 47 1.06 24.77 -18.31
CA SER A 47 0.12 25.00 -17.18
C SER A 47 0.50 24.54 -15.75
N VAL A 48 1.43 23.59 -15.54
CA VAL A 48 1.86 23.24 -14.17
C VAL A 48 3.36 22.94 -14.12
N ASP A 49 4.05 23.59 -13.20
CA ASP A 49 5.48 23.38 -12.88
C ASP A 49 5.76 21.88 -12.56
N PRO A 50 6.63 21.18 -13.33
CA PRO A 50 7.00 19.79 -13.09
C PRO A 50 7.52 19.53 -11.67
N MET A 51 8.19 20.52 -11.07
CA MET A 51 8.68 20.44 -9.70
C MET A 51 7.53 20.44 -8.69
N LYS A 52 6.51 21.29 -8.91
CA LYS A 52 5.29 21.30 -8.12
C LYS A 52 4.53 19.98 -8.24
N PHE A 53 4.40 19.46 -9.46
CA PHE A 53 3.76 18.16 -9.71
C PHE A 53 4.49 17.01 -8.98
N ALA A 54 5.82 16.97 -9.07
CA ALA A 54 6.64 15.98 -8.37
C ALA A 54 6.48 16.09 -6.85
N LEU A 55 6.49 17.31 -6.30
CA LEU A 55 6.34 17.56 -4.87
C LEU A 55 4.99 17.06 -4.33
N GLU A 56 3.89 17.40 -5.02
CA GLU A 56 2.54 16.94 -4.67
C GLU A 56 2.45 15.40 -4.70
N ARG A 57 3.10 14.77 -5.68
CA ARG A 57 3.09 13.31 -5.81
C ARG A 57 3.88 12.62 -4.71
N ILE A 58 5.06 13.14 -4.37
CA ILE A 58 5.89 12.66 -3.26
C ILE A 58 5.11 12.75 -1.95
N GLN A 59 4.49 13.90 -1.67
CA GLN A 59 3.64 14.06 -0.47
C GLN A 59 2.51 13.04 -0.41
N ARG A 60 1.82 12.81 -1.53
CA ARG A 60 0.71 11.85 -1.58
C ARG A 60 1.19 10.42 -1.35
N LEU A 61 2.33 10.02 -1.91
CA LEU A 61 2.89 8.68 -1.73
C LEU A 61 3.36 8.47 -0.29
N GLU A 62 4.10 9.43 0.28
CA GLU A 62 4.59 9.38 1.65
C GLU A 62 3.45 9.37 2.68
N ARG A 63 2.40 10.17 2.45
CA ARG A 63 1.21 10.14 3.32
C ARG A 63 0.50 8.80 3.26
N ARG A 64 0.38 8.18 2.07
CA ARG A 64 -0.18 6.83 1.93
C ARG A 64 0.71 5.80 2.62
N ALA A 65 2.03 5.88 2.46
CA ALA A 65 2.98 4.99 3.13
C ALA A 65 2.88 5.10 4.67
N LEU A 66 2.75 6.31 5.21
CA LEU A 66 2.54 6.55 6.63
C LEU A 66 1.22 5.93 7.11
N ILE A 67 0.14 6.08 6.34
CA ILE A 67 -1.16 5.45 6.64
C ILE A 67 -1.04 3.92 6.60
N PHE A 68 -0.35 3.35 5.61
CA PHE A 68 -0.10 1.91 5.53
C PHE A 68 0.76 1.39 6.70
N ARG A 69 1.64 2.24 7.25
CA ARG A 69 2.48 1.89 8.40
C ARG A 69 1.74 2.00 9.73
N ASP A 70 0.89 3.01 9.87
CA ASP A 70 0.24 3.36 11.13
C ASP A 70 -1.15 2.70 11.29
N ILE A 71 -1.78 2.22 10.20
CA ILE A 71 -3.00 1.40 10.24
C ILE A 71 -2.62 -0.08 10.37
N HIS A 72 -3.26 -0.78 11.31
CA HIS A 72 -3.05 -2.22 11.51
C HIS A 72 -3.28 -2.97 10.19
N PRO A 73 -2.36 -3.84 9.72
CA PRO A 73 -2.45 -4.51 8.42
C PRO A 73 -3.78 -5.23 8.17
N LEU A 74 -4.42 -5.77 9.22
CA LEU A 74 -5.76 -6.37 9.13
C LEU A 74 -6.90 -5.38 8.84
N SER A 75 -6.80 -4.12 9.25
CA SER A 75 -7.86 -3.11 9.03
C SER A 75 -7.92 -2.63 7.57
N LEU A 76 -6.79 -2.68 6.87
CA LEU A 76 -6.72 -2.48 5.42
C LEU A 76 -7.23 -3.68 4.65
N GLN A 77 -7.04 -4.85 5.26
CA GLN A 77 -7.54 -6.10 4.75
C GLN A 77 -8.95 -6.38 5.21
N THR A 78 -9.79 -5.44 5.64
CA THR A 78 -11.20 -5.74 5.98
C THR A 78 -12.09 -4.64 5.41
N ALA A 79 -13.18 -5.00 4.73
CA ALA A 79 -14.11 -3.94 4.33
C ALA A 79 -14.81 -3.38 5.56
N PRO A 80 -14.86 -2.05 5.74
CA PRO A 80 -15.54 -1.44 6.89
C PRO A 80 -17.03 -1.78 6.98
N MET A 81 -17.66 -2.14 5.86
CA MET A 81 -19.10 -2.38 5.75
C MET A 81 -19.52 -3.82 6.04
N ASP A 82 -18.65 -4.80 5.80
CA ASP A 82 -19.00 -6.23 5.91
C ASP A 82 -18.01 -7.04 6.78
N GLY A 83 -16.93 -6.41 7.26
CA GLY A 83 -15.89 -7.08 8.05
C GLY A 83 -15.11 -8.14 7.28
N VAL A 84 -15.34 -8.31 5.97
CA VAL A 84 -14.73 -9.38 5.18
C VAL A 84 -13.28 -9.06 4.91
N ALA A 85 -12.41 -10.00 5.25
CA ALA A 85 -11.00 -9.79 5.07
C ALA A 85 -10.59 -9.80 3.57
N ARG A 86 -10.16 -8.67 3.00
CA ARG A 86 -9.67 -8.51 1.62
C ARG A 86 -8.15 -8.40 1.60
N GLY A 87 -7.45 -9.39 1.05
CA GLY A 87 -6.00 -9.31 0.86
C GLY A 87 -5.59 -8.15 -0.06
N VAL A 88 -4.43 -7.54 0.21
CA VAL A 88 -3.79 -6.58 -0.71
C VAL A 88 -2.61 -7.27 -1.38
N ILE A 89 -2.63 -7.37 -2.70
CA ILE A 89 -1.51 -7.90 -3.48
C ILE A 89 -0.76 -6.73 -4.10
N VAL A 90 0.56 -6.65 -3.85
CA VAL A 90 1.41 -5.58 -4.37
C VAL A 90 2.33 -6.16 -5.44
N THR A 91 2.29 -5.58 -6.63
CA THR A 91 3.14 -5.94 -7.76
C THR A 91 4.10 -4.80 -8.10
N ARG A 92 5.28 -5.12 -8.64
CA ARG A 92 6.32 -4.13 -8.98
C ARG A 92 6.46 -3.87 -10.47
N THR A 93 5.94 -4.77 -11.31
CA THR A 93 5.98 -4.63 -12.77
C THR A 93 4.60 -4.86 -13.38
N ILE A 94 4.43 -4.38 -14.62
CA ILE A 94 3.20 -4.59 -15.40
C ILE A 94 3.01 -6.10 -15.66
N THR A 95 4.08 -6.81 -15.96
CA THR A 95 4.06 -8.27 -16.19
C THR A 95 3.56 -9.02 -14.96
N ASP A 96 4.10 -8.71 -13.77
CA ASP A 96 3.66 -9.34 -12.52
C ASP A 96 2.17 -9.07 -12.26
N THR A 97 1.72 -7.85 -12.57
CA THR A 97 0.32 -7.45 -12.41
C THR A 97 -0.60 -8.27 -13.32
N ALA A 98 -0.23 -8.44 -14.59
CA ALA A 98 -0.99 -9.25 -15.54
C ALA A 98 -1.04 -10.72 -15.11
N THR A 99 0.08 -11.28 -14.65
CA THR A 99 0.16 -12.65 -14.14
C THR A 99 -0.75 -12.86 -12.93
N VAL A 100 -0.72 -11.94 -11.96
CA VAL A 100 -1.56 -12.00 -10.76
C VAL A 100 -3.04 -11.91 -11.12
N ILE A 101 -3.43 -10.93 -11.94
CA ILE A 101 -4.83 -10.74 -12.35
C ILE A 101 -5.36 -11.99 -13.08
N SER A 102 -4.58 -12.51 -14.03
CA SER A 102 -4.93 -13.76 -14.73
C SER A 102 -5.07 -14.93 -13.76
N GLY A 103 -4.14 -15.05 -12.81
CA GLY A 103 -4.18 -16.08 -11.76
C GLY A 103 -5.41 -15.99 -10.86
N ILE A 104 -5.87 -14.79 -10.54
CA ILE A 104 -7.10 -14.57 -9.77
C ILE A 104 -8.31 -15.06 -10.57
N PHE A 105 -8.47 -14.60 -11.81
CA PHE A 105 -9.63 -14.96 -12.63
C PHE A 105 -9.68 -16.44 -13.01
N LEU A 106 -8.52 -17.06 -13.21
CA LEU A 106 -8.41 -18.48 -13.57
C LEU A 106 -8.30 -19.41 -12.35
N GLY A 107 -8.19 -18.86 -11.14
CA GLY A 107 -8.00 -19.65 -9.91
C GLY A 107 -6.68 -20.42 -9.88
N THR A 108 -5.63 -19.93 -10.55
CA THR A 108 -4.34 -20.64 -10.70
C THR A 108 -3.25 -20.14 -9.76
N LEU A 109 -3.54 -19.13 -8.93
CA LEU A 109 -2.61 -18.66 -7.90
C LEU A 109 -2.17 -19.79 -6.97
N LYS A 110 -0.90 -19.73 -6.55
CA LYS A 110 -0.28 -20.73 -5.69
C LYS A 110 0.10 -20.06 -4.38
N TYR A 111 -0.24 -20.71 -3.28
CA TYR A 111 -0.01 -20.17 -1.95
C TYR A 111 0.94 -21.06 -1.14
N GLU A 112 1.54 -20.48 -0.12
CA GLU A 112 2.25 -21.18 0.93
C GLU A 112 1.92 -20.58 2.29
N ILE A 113 2.11 -21.37 3.35
CA ILE A 113 1.96 -20.90 4.71
C ILE A 113 3.35 -20.66 5.28
N ILE A 114 3.59 -19.44 5.76
CA ILE A 114 4.79 -19.07 6.49
C ILE A 114 4.44 -19.03 7.98
N ASP A 115 5.25 -19.74 8.76
CA ASP A 115 5.15 -19.75 10.21
C ASP A 115 6.07 -18.66 10.79
N ASP A 116 5.47 -17.57 11.26
CA ASP A 116 6.16 -16.45 11.92
C ASP A 116 6.07 -16.61 13.45
N GLU A 117 6.84 -15.84 14.21
CA GLU A 117 6.89 -15.93 15.68
C GLU A 117 5.48 -15.81 16.31
N PHE A 118 4.66 -14.90 15.79
CA PHE A 118 3.35 -14.57 16.38
C PHE A 118 2.16 -14.96 15.51
N ASN A 119 2.37 -15.28 14.22
CA ASN A 119 1.29 -15.45 13.25
C ASN A 119 1.57 -16.56 12.24
N TRP A 120 0.52 -17.10 11.64
CA TRP A 120 0.57 -17.84 10.39
C TRP A 120 0.18 -16.91 9.23
N LEU A 121 1.02 -16.85 8.21
CA LEU A 121 0.77 -16.04 7.02
C LEU A 121 0.49 -16.94 5.82
N LEU A 122 -0.65 -16.75 5.17
CA LEU A 122 -0.90 -17.30 3.84
C LEU A 122 -0.33 -16.33 2.81
N VAL A 123 0.68 -16.76 2.07
CA VAL A 123 1.44 -15.91 1.15
C VAL A 123 1.29 -16.42 -0.27
N ASP A 124 1.06 -15.52 -1.22
CA ASP A 124 1.09 -15.84 -2.64
C ASP A 124 2.54 -16.08 -3.11
N LYS A 125 2.80 -17.19 -3.80
CA LYS A 125 4.15 -17.60 -4.20
C LYS A 125 4.77 -16.70 -5.27
N VAL A 126 3.95 -16.03 -6.10
CA VAL A 126 4.43 -15.21 -7.21
C VAL A 126 4.91 -13.86 -6.70
N THR A 127 4.05 -13.18 -5.94
CA THR A 127 4.31 -11.81 -5.44
C THR A 127 4.94 -11.78 -4.07
N ARG A 128 4.90 -12.90 -3.33
CA ARG A 128 5.30 -13.01 -1.93
C ARG A 128 4.48 -12.08 -1.01
N SER A 129 3.31 -11.65 -1.47
CA SER A 129 2.39 -10.82 -0.71
C SER A 129 1.56 -11.68 0.27
N PRO A 130 1.43 -11.29 1.55
CA PRO A 130 0.50 -11.92 2.48
C PRO A 130 -0.94 -11.67 2.04
N VAL A 131 -1.66 -12.76 1.77
CA VAL A 131 -3.08 -12.77 1.39
C VAL A 131 -3.96 -12.85 2.62
N ARG A 132 -3.53 -13.58 3.64
CA ARG A 132 -4.23 -13.71 4.92
C ARG A 132 -3.23 -13.86 6.05
N VAL A 133 -3.55 -13.28 7.21
CA VAL A 133 -2.78 -13.43 8.45
C VAL A 133 -3.72 -14.00 9.51
N VAL A 134 -3.24 -15.01 10.23
CA VAL A 134 -3.93 -15.62 11.37
C VAL A 134 -2.99 -15.52 12.56
N THR A 135 -3.47 -14.94 13.65
CA THR A 135 -2.69 -14.86 14.89
C THR A 135 -2.59 -16.23 15.57
N LYS A 136 -1.48 -16.49 16.24
CA LYS A 136 -1.31 -17.65 17.12
C LYS A 136 -1.86 -17.41 18.52
N ASP A 137 -2.22 -16.17 18.84
CA ASP A 137 -2.85 -15.86 20.12
C ASP A 137 -4.24 -16.53 20.18
N PRO A 138 -4.47 -17.41 21.16
CA PRO A 138 -5.71 -18.16 21.24
C PRO A 138 -6.92 -17.27 21.56
N ILE A 139 -6.74 -16.19 22.33
CA ILE A 139 -7.83 -15.26 22.69
C ILE A 139 -8.26 -14.49 21.45
N LEU A 140 -7.30 -13.94 20.70
CA LEU A 140 -7.60 -13.23 19.45
C LEU A 140 -8.19 -14.17 18.40
N THR A 141 -7.65 -15.39 18.28
CA THR A 141 -8.21 -16.41 17.37
C THR A 141 -9.67 -16.71 17.72
N THR A 142 -9.99 -16.96 18.99
CA THR A 142 -11.38 -17.23 19.39
C THR A 142 -12.28 -16.00 19.20
N ALA A 143 -11.77 -14.79 19.43
CA ALA A 143 -12.55 -13.55 19.28
C ALA A 143 -12.89 -13.22 17.82
N PHE A 144 -12.05 -13.60 16.85
CA PHE A 144 -12.26 -13.30 15.43
C PHE A 144 -12.87 -14.45 14.62
N TRP A 145 -12.94 -15.68 15.16
CA TRP A 145 -13.44 -16.87 14.47
C TRP A 145 -14.81 -17.35 14.99
N SER A 146 -15.66 -16.44 15.47
CA SER A 146 -16.89 -16.81 16.19
C SER A 146 -18.06 -17.31 15.32
N GLU A 147 -17.96 -17.41 13.99
CA GLU A 147 -19.05 -17.96 13.17
C GLU A 147 -18.55 -18.85 12.01
N ASN A 148 -18.72 -20.16 12.19
CA ASN A 148 -19.27 -21.12 11.20
C ASN A 148 -19.19 -22.55 11.77
N TRP A 149 -20.10 -22.86 12.68
CA TRP A 149 -20.54 -24.24 12.90
C TRP A 149 -22.00 -24.32 12.44
N SER A 150 -22.22 -24.36 11.12
CA SER A 150 -23.47 -24.93 10.62
C SER A 150 -23.36 -26.44 10.78
N HIS A 151 -24.07 -26.97 11.77
CA HIS A 151 -24.43 -28.38 11.81
C HIS A 151 -25.27 -28.69 10.57
N GLU A 152 -24.66 -29.29 9.55
CA GLU A 152 -25.38 -30.13 8.61
C GLU A 152 -25.25 -31.56 9.11
N SER A 153 -26.29 -31.99 9.83
CA SER A 153 -26.62 -33.36 10.18
C SER A 153 -27.29 -34.08 9.01
#